data_AF-A0A844D8Z9-F1
#
_entry.id   AF-A0A844D8Z9-F1
#
_cell.length_a   1.000
_cell.length_b   1.000
_cell.length_c   1.000
_cell.angle_alpha   90.00
_cell.angle_beta   90.00
_cell.angle_gamma   90.00
#
_symmetry.space_group_name_H-M   'P 1'
#
loop_
_entity.id
_entity.type
_entity.pdbx_description
1 polymer ?
#
loop_
_entity_poly.entity_id
_entity_poly.type
_entity_poly.pdbx_seq_one_letter_code
_entity_poly.pdbx_strand_id
1 'polypeptide(L)'
;MELAIGLCRNKVAQLVTEHEKIEEVAAHQLLKRGLPTQVLPRARFATDLQGWRLLPTEEANAYPSAFGFSADMSNHQVFEFFVGEHRYLVPALVLVRAALKNKKSLIAAAFQPQGLELAITPIFEDDLLSDFWIQEESGRSGLNTEFLHWLYAYPSARRMFHSVFRHALEGRLGISLPLGIIEATACFRSDQRKRKTHFVTNLNICRVTTAEFPLDYCLQRGSIITYRRSNQATVQLAKSRALELVSTHGA
;
A
#
# COMPACT_ATOMS: atom_id res chain seq x y z
N MET A 1 -11.39 -3.25 18.72
CA MET A 1 -10.94 -2.64 17.45
C MET A 1 -9.98 -1.50 17.77
N GLU A 2 -9.13 -1.15 16.82
CA GLU A 2 -8.12 -0.10 16.98
C GLU A 2 -7.85 0.57 15.63
N LEU A 3 -7.40 1.83 15.69
CA LEU A 3 -7.09 2.64 14.52
C LEU A 3 -5.80 3.41 14.77
N ALA A 4 -4.84 3.31 13.85
CA ALA A 4 -3.65 4.14 13.90
C ALA A 4 -4.00 5.57 13.47
N ILE A 5 -3.56 6.55 14.24
CA ILE A 5 -3.85 7.98 14.01
C ILE A 5 -2.61 8.81 13.70
N GLY A 6 -1.41 8.25 13.93
CA GLY A 6 -0.16 8.93 13.65
C GLY A 6 1.06 8.22 14.24
N LEU A 7 2.19 8.92 14.23
CA LEU A 7 3.41 8.51 14.89
C LEU A 7 3.83 9.60 15.89
N CYS A 8 4.31 9.21 17.06
CA CYS A 8 5.01 10.11 17.96
C CYS A 8 6.53 10.02 17.76
N ARG A 9 7.27 10.90 18.45
CA ARG A 9 8.74 10.92 18.42
C ARG A 9 9.27 9.53 18.78
N ASN A 10 10.33 9.07 18.10
CA ASN A 10 10.95 7.75 18.24
C ASN A 10 10.24 6.56 17.55
N LYS A 11 9.45 6.80 16.48
CA LYS A 11 8.86 5.72 15.64
C LYS A 11 7.89 4.82 16.42
N VAL A 12 7.23 5.41 17.40
CA VAL A 12 6.16 4.79 18.14
C VAL A 12 4.86 5.26 17.51
N ALA A 13 3.97 4.32 17.19
CA ALA A 13 2.69 4.62 16.58
C ALA A 13 1.62 4.81 17.63
N GLN A 14 0.72 5.76 17.39
CA GLN A 14 -0.40 6.04 18.26
C GLN A 14 -1.64 5.34 17.71
N LEU A 15 -2.23 4.48 18.53
CA LEU A 15 -3.47 3.76 18.22
C LEU A 15 -4.59 4.27 19.10
N VAL A 16 -5.74 4.59 18.52
CA VAL A 16 -6.98 4.82 19.26
C VAL A 16 -7.72 3.50 19.36
N THR A 17 -8.04 3.09 20.58
CA THR A 17 -8.83 1.89 20.88
C THR A 17 -10.34 2.19 20.85
N GLU A 18 -11.18 1.15 20.88
CA GLU A 18 -12.66 1.30 21.00
C GLU A 18 -13.11 2.10 22.23
N HIS A 19 -12.28 2.16 23.27
CA HIS A 19 -12.55 2.93 24.49
C HIS A 19 -11.94 4.34 24.44
N GLU A 20 -11.59 4.83 23.25
CA GLU A 20 -10.97 6.14 23.00
C GLU A 20 -9.63 6.36 23.75
N LYS A 21 -9.02 5.29 24.26
CA LYS A 21 -7.67 5.34 24.83
C LYS A 21 -6.64 5.33 23.72
N ILE A 22 -5.66 6.21 23.84
CA ILE A 22 -4.46 6.23 23.00
C ILE A 22 -3.45 5.24 23.58
N GLU A 23 -3.06 4.27 22.76
CA GLU A 23 -1.98 3.33 23.05
C GLU A 23 -0.78 3.64 22.16
N GLU A 24 0.41 3.58 22.74
CA GLU A 24 1.67 3.73 22.03
C GLU A 24 2.28 2.36 21.73
N VAL A 25 2.52 2.08 20.45
CA VAL A 25 3.05 0.78 20.00
C VAL A 25 4.30 0.96 19.15
N ALA A 26 5.22 0.01 19.18
CA ALA A 26 6.35 0.03 18.26
C ALA A 26 5.87 -0.05 16.80
N ALA A 27 6.49 0.68 15.87
CA ALA A 27 6.07 0.73 14.46
C ALA A 27 5.93 -0.65 13.79
N HIS A 28 6.77 -1.64 14.16
CA HIS A 28 6.65 -2.99 13.60
C HIS A 28 5.32 -3.68 13.94
N GLN A 29 4.65 -3.27 15.03
CA GLN A 29 3.33 -3.79 15.38
C GLN A 29 2.25 -3.34 14.39
N LEU A 30 2.46 -2.22 13.67
CA LEU A 30 1.57 -1.74 12.62
C LEU A 30 1.40 -2.73 11.46
N LEU A 31 2.20 -3.80 11.39
CA LEU A 31 1.95 -4.93 10.50
C LEU A 31 0.57 -5.58 10.76
N LYS A 32 0.21 -5.74 12.04
CA LYS A 32 -1.03 -6.42 12.46
C LYS A 32 -2.03 -5.47 13.11
N ARG A 33 -1.55 -4.33 13.61
CA ARG A 33 -2.31 -3.39 14.44
C ARG A 33 -2.62 -2.05 13.80
N GLY A 34 -3.68 -1.38 14.25
CA GLY A 34 -4.01 -0.01 13.85
C GLY A 34 -4.87 0.13 12.58
N LEU A 35 -5.57 -0.93 12.18
CA LEU A 35 -6.64 -0.85 11.20
C LEU A 35 -7.84 -1.68 11.71
N PRO A 36 -9.09 -1.26 11.42
CA PRO A 36 -10.27 -2.05 11.74
C PRO A 36 -10.24 -3.47 11.13
N THR A 37 -10.52 -4.49 11.93
CA THR A 37 -10.36 -5.92 11.56
C THR A 37 -11.67 -6.66 11.26
N GLN A 38 -12.78 -5.95 11.08
CA GLN A 38 -14.09 -6.57 10.82
C GLN A 38 -14.10 -7.37 9.50
N VAL A 39 -14.94 -8.42 9.44
CA VAL A 39 -15.22 -9.14 8.18
C VAL A 39 -16.03 -8.22 7.28
N LEU A 40 -15.48 -7.90 6.12
CA LEU A 40 -15.98 -6.83 5.27
C LEU A 40 -16.17 -7.28 3.82
N PRO A 41 -17.11 -6.65 3.08
CA PRO A 41 -17.24 -6.80 1.64
C PRO A 41 -15.91 -6.63 0.90
N ARG A 42 -15.79 -7.30 -0.25
CA ARG A 42 -14.60 -7.25 -1.10
C ARG A 42 -14.94 -6.73 -2.48
N ALA A 43 -14.04 -5.93 -3.05
CA ALA A 43 -14.08 -5.54 -4.46
C ALA A 43 -12.72 -5.73 -5.10
N ARG A 44 -12.71 -5.95 -6.41
CA ARG A 44 -11.50 -5.94 -7.24
C ARG A 44 -11.58 -4.76 -8.21
N PHE A 45 -10.48 -4.07 -8.37
CA PHE A 45 -10.37 -2.93 -9.28
C PHE A 45 -8.98 -2.83 -9.89
N ALA A 46 -8.91 -2.07 -10.99
CA ALA A 46 -7.68 -1.54 -11.55
C ALA A 46 -7.75 -0.01 -11.45
N THR A 47 -6.69 0.64 -10.99
CA THR A 47 -6.66 2.09 -10.79
C THR A 47 -5.26 2.65 -10.97
N ASP A 48 -5.16 3.84 -11.54
CA ASP A 48 -3.91 4.59 -11.67
C ASP A 48 -3.62 5.34 -10.37
N LEU A 49 -2.48 5.05 -9.76
CA LEU A 49 -2.05 5.67 -8.51
C LEU A 49 -1.79 7.18 -8.64
N GLN A 50 -1.53 7.69 -9.85
CA GLN A 50 -1.39 9.13 -10.09
C GLN A 50 -2.73 9.86 -9.97
N GLY A 51 -3.84 9.17 -10.24
CA GLY A 51 -5.18 9.73 -10.12
C GLY A 51 -5.70 9.76 -8.68
N TRP A 52 -4.95 9.25 -7.72
CA TRP A 52 -5.35 9.23 -6.32
C TRP A 52 -5.09 10.61 -5.69
N ARG A 53 -6.12 11.16 -5.04
CA ARG A 53 -6.02 12.46 -4.36
C ARG A 53 -5.74 12.26 -2.87
N LEU A 54 -4.76 12.98 -2.33
CA LEU A 54 -4.59 13.09 -0.88
C LEU A 54 -5.72 13.95 -0.30
N LEU A 55 -6.44 13.42 0.69
CA LEU A 55 -7.51 14.16 1.34
C LEU A 55 -6.97 15.18 2.35
N PRO A 56 -7.60 16.37 2.45
CA PRO A 56 -7.38 17.26 3.59
C PRO A 56 -7.89 16.61 4.88
N THR A 57 -7.35 17.02 6.03
CA THR A 57 -7.65 16.44 7.35
C THR A 57 -9.15 16.38 7.65
N GLU A 58 -9.90 17.44 7.32
CA GLU A 58 -11.35 17.51 7.54
C GLU A 58 -12.11 16.40 6.81
N GLU A 59 -11.73 16.10 5.57
CA GLU A 59 -12.32 15.00 4.80
C GLU A 59 -11.82 13.64 5.30
N ALA A 60 -10.54 13.54 5.69
CA ALA A 60 -9.93 12.32 6.20
C ALA A 60 -10.58 11.83 7.51
N ASN A 61 -11.07 12.75 8.35
CA ASN A 61 -11.77 12.45 9.61
C ASN A 61 -13.12 11.70 9.41
N ALA A 62 -13.62 11.61 8.17
CA ALA A 62 -14.73 10.71 7.85
C ALA A 62 -14.35 9.23 8.07
N TYR A 63 -13.07 8.87 7.93
CA TYR A 63 -12.59 7.48 8.09
C TYR A 63 -12.79 6.94 9.51
N PRO A 64 -12.23 7.54 10.58
CA PRO A 64 -12.46 7.08 11.95
C PRO A 64 -13.95 7.06 12.32
N SER A 65 -14.69 8.10 11.91
CA SER A 65 -16.13 8.22 12.14
C SER A 65 -16.92 7.03 11.57
N ALA A 66 -16.52 6.53 10.40
CA ALA A 66 -17.15 5.36 9.79
C ALA A 66 -17.00 4.08 10.61
N PHE A 67 -16.05 4.02 11.52
CA PHE A 67 -15.82 2.89 12.43
C PHE A 67 -16.23 3.18 13.88
N GLY A 68 -16.83 4.36 14.14
CA GLY A 68 -17.29 4.75 15.47
C GLY A 68 -16.19 5.32 16.37
N PHE A 69 -15.07 5.78 15.81
CA PHE A 69 -14.02 6.46 16.56
C PHE A 69 -14.19 7.98 16.48
N SER A 70 -14.01 8.67 17.61
CA SER A 70 -13.80 10.12 17.68
C SER A 70 -12.29 10.41 17.67
N ALA A 71 -11.67 10.28 16.50
CA ALA A 71 -10.22 10.42 16.34
C ALA A 71 -9.85 11.42 15.24
N ASP A 72 -8.74 12.12 15.43
CA ASP A 72 -8.17 13.04 14.44
C ASP A 72 -7.14 12.33 13.55
N MET A 73 -7.26 12.50 12.25
CA MET A 73 -6.39 11.94 11.22
C MET A 73 -5.34 12.94 10.72
N SER A 74 -5.12 14.07 11.41
CA SER A 74 -4.12 15.07 11.04
C SER A 74 -2.71 14.51 10.82
N ASN A 75 -2.36 13.44 11.53
CA ASN A 75 -1.08 12.74 11.42
C ASN A 75 -1.15 11.42 10.64
N HIS A 76 -2.25 11.13 9.94
CA HIS A 76 -2.38 9.93 9.11
C HIS A 76 -3.00 10.27 7.76
N GLN A 77 -2.18 10.21 6.71
CA GLN A 77 -2.64 10.48 5.35
C GLN A 77 -3.74 9.48 4.94
N VAL A 78 -4.78 10.01 4.29
CA VAL A 78 -5.85 9.23 3.67
C VAL A 78 -5.96 9.66 2.21
N PHE A 79 -5.91 8.69 1.32
CA PHE A 79 -6.05 8.91 -0.12
C PHE A 79 -7.47 8.57 -0.56
N GLU A 80 -7.92 9.20 -1.64
CA GLU A 80 -9.13 8.81 -2.34
C GLU A 80 -8.88 8.46 -3.80
N PHE A 81 -9.72 7.57 -4.31
CA PHE A 81 -9.86 7.33 -5.74
C PHE A 81 -11.29 6.88 -6.05
N PHE A 82 -11.61 6.84 -7.35
CA PHE A 82 -12.94 6.47 -7.84
C PHE A 82 -12.86 5.26 -8.78
N VAL A 83 -13.88 4.40 -8.72
CA VAL A 83 -14.14 3.32 -9.69
C VAL A 83 -15.60 3.42 -10.11
N GLY A 84 -15.84 3.99 -11.29
CA GLY A 84 -17.18 4.44 -11.67
C GLY A 84 -17.69 5.47 -10.67
N GLU A 85 -18.87 5.24 -10.11
CA GLU A 85 -19.46 6.16 -9.12
C GLU A 85 -19.02 5.87 -7.67
N HIS A 86 -18.17 4.86 -7.45
CA HIS A 86 -17.76 4.42 -6.12
C HIS A 86 -16.48 5.13 -5.68
N ARG A 87 -16.54 5.85 -4.55
CA ARG A 87 -15.42 6.53 -3.89
C ARG A 87 -14.79 5.60 -2.86
N TYR A 88 -13.47 5.45 -2.88
CA TYR A 88 -12.71 4.64 -1.94
C TYR A 88 -11.76 5.52 -1.14
N LEU A 89 -11.77 5.40 0.18
CA LEU A 89 -10.86 6.08 1.11
C LEU A 89 -9.85 5.06 1.64
N VAL A 90 -8.57 5.34 1.45
CA VAL A 90 -7.47 4.43 1.74
C VAL A 90 -6.44 5.12 2.65
N PRO A 91 -6.36 4.75 3.93
CA PRO A 91 -5.31 5.22 4.82
C PRO A 91 -3.92 4.79 4.33
N ALA A 92 -2.90 5.60 4.57
CA ALA A 92 -1.52 5.28 4.22
C ALA A 92 -1.06 3.94 4.80
N LEU A 93 -1.49 3.59 6.02
CA LEU A 93 -1.15 2.30 6.62
C LEU A 93 -1.66 1.09 5.80
N VAL A 94 -2.83 1.21 5.16
CA VAL A 94 -3.33 0.17 4.24
C VAL A 94 -2.37 0.01 3.06
N LEU A 95 -1.91 1.12 2.47
CA LEU A 95 -1.01 1.13 1.33
C LEU A 95 0.37 0.57 1.67
N VAL A 96 0.93 0.98 2.81
CA VAL A 96 2.23 0.46 3.31
C VAL A 96 2.16 -1.06 3.45
N ARG A 97 1.11 -1.58 4.09
CA ARG A 97 0.91 -3.04 4.24
C ARG A 97 0.76 -3.76 2.90
N ALA A 98 0.00 -3.17 1.98
CA ALA A 98 -0.27 -3.74 0.66
C ALA A 98 1.01 -3.81 -0.20
N ALA A 99 1.76 -2.70 -0.26
CA ALA A 99 2.99 -2.59 -1.04
C ALA A 99 4.08 -3.54 -0.53
N LEU A 100 4.19 -3.72 0.79
CA LEU A 100 5.21 -4.53 1.45
C LEU A 100 4.76 -5.97 1.76
N LYS A 101 3.61 -6.38 1.22
CA LYS A 101 3.01 -7.73 1.38
C LYS A 101 2.99 -8.25 2.82
N ASN A 102 2.78 -7.38 3.80
CA ASN A 102 2.77 -7.79 5.21
C ASN A 102 4.06 -8.52 5.65
N LYS A 103 5.21 -8.22 5.03
CA LYS A 103 6.51 -8.76 5.46
C LYS A 103 7.04 -7.95 6.64
N LYS A 104 7.23 -8.62 7.78
CA LYS A 104 7.60 -7.98 9.05
C LYS A 104 8.91 -7.18 8.92
N SER A 105 9.96 -7.79 8.37
CA SER A 105 11.27 -7.15 8.15
C SER A 105 11.13 -5.87 7.33
N LEU A 106 10.40 -5.93 6.22
CA LEU A 106 10.24 -4.79 5.30
C LEU A 106 9.38 -3.67 5.88
N ILE A 107 8.31 -4.00 6.61
CA ILE A 107 7.53 -2.96 7.30
C ILE A 107 8.39 -2.27 8.37
N ALA A 108 9.12 -3.03 9.19
CA ALA A 108 10.01 -2.44 10.19
C ALA A 108 11.08 -1.54 9.54
N ALA A 109 11.66 -2.02 8.43
CA ALA A 109 12.62 -1.29 7.63
C ALA A 109 12.07 -0.01 6.99
N ALA A 110 10.81 0.01 6.54
CA ALA A 110 10.21 1.19 5.93
C ALA A 110 10.18 2.41 6.90
N PHE A 111 10.28 2.18 8.20
CA PHE A 111 10.41 3.22 9.23
C PHE A 111 11.88 3.47 9.66
N GLN A 112 12.86 3.09 8.85
CA GLN A 112 14.29 3.27 9.13
C GLN A 112 15.02 4.02 8.00
N PRO A 113 16.08 4.78 8.32
CA PRO A 113 16.97 5.31 7.29
C PRO A 113 17.61 4.14 6.54
N GLN A 114 17.65 4.22 5.20
CA GLN A 114 18.20 3.15 4.34
C GLN A 114 17.56 1.77 4.59
N GLY A 115 16.31 1.75 5.03
CA GLY A 115 15.67 0.52 5.48
C GLY A 115 15.60 -0.56 4.40
N LEU A 116 15.41 -0.19 3.13
CA LEU A 116 15.33 -1.16 2.05
C LEU A 116 16.66 -1.92 1.95
N GLU A 117 17.77 -1.19 1.91
CA GLU A 117 19.14 -1.70 1.84
C GLU A 117 19.54 -2.50 3.09
N LEU A 118 18.98 -2.18 4.26
CA LEU A 118 19.18 -2.97 5.48
C LEU A 118 18.39 -4.28 5.46
N ALA A 119 17.21 -4.29 4.84
CA ALA A 119 16.34 -5.46 4.85
C ALA A 119 16.64 -6.48 3.75
N ILE A 120 17.22 -6.02 2.63
CA ILE A 120 17.48 -6.86 1.45
C ILE A 120 18.90 -6.67 0.93
N THR A 121 19.46 -7.73 0.36
CA THR A 121 20.72 -7.69 -0.38
C THR A 121 20.46 -8.09 -1.84
N PRO A 122 20.63 -7.18 -2.82
CA PRO A 122 20.46 -7.51 -4.23
C PRO A 122 21.51 -8.52 -4.68
N ILE A 123 21.10 -9.45 -5.53
CA ILE A 123 21.96 -10.43 -6.20
C ILE A 123 22.08 -10.01 -7.66
N PHE A 124 23.32 -9.87 -8.13
CA PHE A 124 23.63 -9.52 -9.51
C PHE A 124 24.26 -10.69 -10.25
N GLU A 125 23.86 -10.86 -11.51
CA GLU A 125 24.43 -11.80 -12.48
C GLU A 125 24.69 -11.01 -13.76
N ASP A 126 25.93 -11.03 -14.26
CA ASP A 126 26.36 -10.25 -15.42
C ASP A 126 25.99 -8.75 -15.33
N ASP A 127 26.25 -8.14 -14.17
CA ASP A 127 25.91 -6.74 -13.83
C ASP A 127 24.41 -6.39 -13.83
N LEU A 128 23.53 -7.40 -13.97
CA LEU A 128 22.09 -7.24 -13.95
C LEU A 128 21.47 -7.80 -12.67
N LEU A 129 20.46 -7.11 -12.13
CA LEU A 129 19.73 -7.57 -10.95
C LEU A 129 18.98 -8.87 -11.25
N SER A 130 19.39 -9.94 -10.60
CA SER A 130 18.83 -11.29 -10.73
C SER A 130 17.79 -11.59 -9.64
N ASP A 131 18.12 -11.38 -8.36
CA ASP A 131 17.20 -11.66 -7.23
C ASP A 131 17.61 -10.90 -5.95
N PHE A 132 17.06 -11.28 -4.78
CA PHE A 132 17.36 -10.69 -3.48
C PHE A 132 17.51 -11.74 -2.37
N TRP A 133 18.44 -11.50 -1.45
CA TRP A 133 18.41 -12.09 -0.10
C TRP A 133 17.63 -11.19 0.85
N ILE A 134 16.83 -11.76 1.76
CA ILE A 134 16.08 -11.02 2.79
C ILE A 134 16.64 -11.42 4.16
N GLN A 135 17.14 -10.47 4.95
CA GLN A 135 17.96 -10.76 6.14
C GLN A 135 17.27 -11.62 7.23
N GLU A 136 15.96 -11.47 7.45
CA GLU A 136 15.25 -12.17 8.55
C GLU A 136 14.67 -13.55 8.17
N GLU A 137 14.74 -13.94 6.90
CA GLU A 137 14.17 -15.21 6.45
C GLU A 137 15.30 -16.25 6.34
N SER A 138 15.57 -16.92 7.47
CA SER A 138 16.48 -18.07 7.55
C SER A 138 15.92 -19.25 6.76
N GLY A 139 16.05 -19.20 5.44
CA GLY A 139 15.62 -20.23 4.51
C GLY A 139 15.31 -19.67 3.14
N ARG A 140 15.85 -20.31 2.09
CA ARG A 140 15.45 -20.15 0.68
C ARG A 140 14.01 -20.66 0.49
N SER A 141 13.03 -20.05 1.14
CA SER A 141 11.63 -20.31 0.83
C SER A 141 11.34 -19.61 -0.50
N GLY A 142 10.66 -20.28 -1.43
CA GLY A 142 10.22 -19.79 -2.75
C GLY A 142 9.25 -18.61 -2.68
N LEU A 143 9.71 -17.52 -2.07
CA LEU A 143 8.98 -16.30 -1.86
C LEU A 143 9.00 -15.52 -3.16
N ASN A 144 7.83 -15.00 -3.51
CA ASN A 144 7.70 -14.10 -4.64
C ASN A 144 8.41 -12.78 -4.29
N THR A 145 9.62 -12.60 -4.84
CA THR A 145 10.46 -11.40 -4.76
C THR A 145 10.12 -10.36 -5.83
N GLU A 146 9.11 -10.59 -6.68
CA GLU A 146 8.69 -9.65 -7.74
C GLU A 146 8.41 -8.24 -7.21
N PHE A 147 7.80 -8.15 -6.02
CA PHE A 147 7.55 -6.83 -5.43
C PHE A 147 8.84 -6.13 -4.98
N LEU A 148 9.89 -6.87 -4.60
CA LEU A 148 11.21 -6.29 -4.33
C LEU A 148 11.85 -5.80 -5.63
N HIS A 149 11.69 -6.55 -6.73
CA HIS A 149 12.11 -6.07 -8.04
C HIS A 149 11.41 -4.75 -8.38
N TRP A 150 10.11 -4.62 -8.09
CA TRP A 150 9.43 -3.34 -8.28
C TRP A 150 10.03 -2.22 -7.43
N LEU A 151 10.19 -2.43 -6.12
CA LEU A 151 10.71 -1.42 -5.20
C LEU A 151 12.14 -0.99 -5.53
N TYR A 152 12.97 -1.91 -6.04
CA TYR A 152 14.38 -1.67 -6.30
C TYR A 152 14.64 -1.17 -7.72
N ALA A 153 13.90 -1.67 -8.71
CA ALA A 153 14.12 -1.34 -10.12
C ALA A 153 13.51 0.00 -10.54
N TYR A 154 12.40 0.43 -9.93
CA TYR A 154 11.64 1.58 -10.42
C TYR A 154 11.79 2.79 -9.49
N PRO A 155 12.25 3.95 -10.00
CA PRO A 155 12.56 5.12 -9.17
C PRO A 155 11.40 5.60 -8.29
N SER A 156 10.17 5.67 -8.80
CA SER A 156 9.01 6.13 -8.02
C SER A 156 8.62 5.12 -6.93
N ALA A 157 8.75 3.82 -7.18
CA ALA A 157 8.51 2.78 -6.18
C ALA A 157 9.56 2.81 -5.05
N ARG A 158 10.83 3.07 -5.39
CA ARG A 158 11.89 3.29 -4.41
C ARG A 158 11.62 4.54 -3.57
N ARG A 159 11.21 5.65 -4.20
CA ARG A 159 10.81 6.88 -3.50
C ARG A 159 9.60 6.66 -2.59
N MET A 160 8.60 5.87 -3.03
CA MET A 160 7.47 5.45 -2.20
C MET A 160 7.98 4.77 -0.92
N PHE A 161 8.87 3.78 -1.03
CA PHE A 161 9.40 3.09 0.16
C PHE A 161 10.06 4.06 1.15
N HIS A 162 10.99 4.89 0.69
CA HIS A 162 11.71 5.82 1.56
C HIS A 162 10.84 6.95 2.11
N SER A 163 9.73 7.27 1.43
CA SER A 163 8.80 8.31 1.91
C SER A 163 8.12 7.95 3.23
N VAL A 164 7.97 6.65 3.53
CA VAL A 164 7.39 6.18 4.80
C VAL A 164 8.24 6.67 5.97
N PHE A 165 9.55 6.45 5.91
CA PHE A 165 10.48 6.95 6.93
C PHE A 165 10.50 8.48 6.97
N ARG A 166 10.45 9.15 5.81
CA ARG A 166 10.41 10.63 5.75
C ARG A 166 9.19 11.17 6.49
N HIS A 167 7.99 10.63 6.23
CA HIS A 167 6.78 11.03 6.95
C HIS A 167 6.84 10.67 8.44
N ALA A 168 7.45 9.55 8.78
CA ALA A 168 7.64 9.16 10.17
C ALA A 168 8.50 10.13 10.97
N LEU A 169 9.53 10.73 10.35
CA LEU A 169 10.34 11.79 10.99
C LEU A 169 9.51 13.04 11.33
N GLU A 170 8.41 13.27 10.61
CA GLU A 170 7.48 14.38 10.82
C GLU A 170 6.34 14.01 11.79
N GLY A 171 6.36 12.81 12.38
CA GLY A 171 5.26 12.30 13.22
C GLY A 171 4.03 11.84 12.43
N ARG A 172 4.17 11.64 11.12
CA ARG A 172 3.05 11.30 10.22
C ARG A 172 3.11 9.86 9.74
N LEU A 173 1.96 9.17 9.75
CA LEU A 173 1.73 7.96 8.97
C LEU A 173 1.40 8.38 7.53
N GLY A 174 2.40 8.33 6.67
CA GLY A 174 2.26 8.76 5.28
C GLY A 174 3.06 7.90 4.31
N ILE A 175 2.72 8.02 3.03
CA ILE A 175 3.41 7.37 1.92
C ILE A 175 3.20 8.18 0.63
N SER A 176 4.24 8.34 -0.17
CA SER A 176 4.13 8.89 -1.53
C SER A 176 3.71 7.79 -2.49
N LEU A 177 2.79 8.08 -3.42
CA LEU A 177 2.33 7.09 -4.39
C LEU A 177 3.31 6.98 -5.58
N PRO A 178 3.66 5.76 -6.02
CA PRO A 178 4.49 5.53 -7.20
C PRO A 178 3.67 5.69 -8.48
N LEU A 179 4.37 5.80 -9.61
CA LEU A 179 3.75 5.90 -10.92
C LEU A 179 3.32 4.51 -11.40
N GLY A 180 2.04 4.38 -11.79
CA GLY A 180 1.56 3.17 -12.44
C GLY A 180 0.13 2.78 -12.05
N ILE A 181 -0.33 1.74 -12.73
CA ILE A 181 -1.65 1.16 -12.53
C ILE A 181 -1.51 -0.06 -11.62
N ILE A 182 -2.32 -0.12 -10.57
CA ILE A 182 -2.41 -1.32 -9.73
C ILE A 182 -3.70 -2.08 -10.04
N GLU A 183 -3.61 -3.40 -10.11
CA GLU A 183 -4.76 -4.29 -9.95
C GLU A 183 -4.77 -4.80 -8.51
N ALA A 184 -5.85 -4.58 -7.79
CA ALA A 184 -5.92 -4.93 -6.36
C ALA A 184 -7.30 -5.45 -5.95
N THR A 185 -7.33 -6.14 -4.81
CA THR A 185 -8.57 -6.45 -4.09
C THR A 185 -8.60 -5.68 -2.78
N ALA A 186 -9.70 -5.01 -2.48
CA ALA A 186 -9.88 -4.30 -1.22
C ALA A 186 -10.96 -4.95 -0.36
N CYS A 187 -10.76 -4.96 0.96
CA CYS A 187 -11.84 -5.12 1.93
C CYS A 187 -12.22 -3.73 2.46
N PHE A 188 -13.51 -3.44 2.56
CA PHE A 188 -13.97 -2.11 2.95
C PHE A 188 -15.29 -2.12 3.70
N ARG A 189 -15.51 -1.09 4.51
CA ARG A 189 -16.83 -0.77 5.06
C ARG A 189 -17.51 0.26 4.16
N SER A 190 -18.76 0.01 3.79
CA SER A 190 -19.56 1.02 3.07
C SER A 190 -20.23 1.98 4.05
N ASP A 191 -20.26 3.26 3.70
CA ASP A 191 -21.14 4.21 4.37
C ASP A 191 -22.60 3.84 4.03
N GLN A 192 -23.41 3.56 5.05
CA GLN A 192 -24.84 3.28 4.87
C GLN A 192 -25.62 4.52 4.42
N ARG A 193 -25.15 5.72 4.80
CA ARG A 193 -25.77 7.01 4.47
C ARG A 193 -25.33 7.51 3.11
N LYS A 194 -24.04 7.42 2.81
CA LYS A 194 -23.45 7.77 1.51
C LYS A 194 -23.13 6.50 0.73
N ARG A 195 -24.15 5.84 0.17
CA ARG A 195 -24.14 4.48 -0.45
C ARG A 195 -23.01 4.16 -1.45
N LYS A 196 -22.20 5.14 -1.83
CA LYS A 196 -21.09 5.06 -2.78
C LYS A 196 -19.70 5.30 -2.16
N THR A 197 -19.58 5.52 -0.85
CA THR A 197 -18.29 5.72 -0.18
C THR A 197 -17.86 4.46 0.58
N HIS A 198 -16.63 4.04 0.35
CA HIS A 198 -16.04 2.82 0.89
C HIS A 198 -14.76 3.14 1.66
N PHE A 199 -14.71 2.77 2.93
CA PHE A 199 -13.55 2.95 3.81
C PHE A 199 -12.73 1.66 3.81
N VAL A 200 -11.59 1.68 3.10
CA VAL A 200 -10.75 0.51 2.87
C VAL A 200 -9.97 0.18 4.13
N THR A 201 -10.06 -1.07 4.60
CA THR A 201 -9.34 -1.58 5.78
C THR A 201 -8.21 -2.53 5.42
N ASN A 202 -8.28 -3.12 4.22
CA ASN A 202 -7.25 -4.00 3.70
C ASN A 202 -7.18 -3.84 2.18
N LEU A 203 -5.98 -3.78 1.64
CA LEU A 203 -5.71 -3.77 0.22
C LEU A 203 -4.69 -4.86 -0.08
N ASN A 204 -4.95 -5.66 -1.11
CA ASN A 204 -4.03 -6.66 -1.61
C ASN A 204 -3.75 -6.37 -3.08
N ILE A 205 -2.52 -5.92 -3.36
CA ILE A 205 -2.06 -5.67 -4.72
C ILE A 205 -1.79 -7.03 -5.37
N CYS A 206 -2.46 -7.29 -6.48
CA CYS A 206 -2.27 -8.49 -7.30
C CYS A 206 -1.19 -8.28 -8.35
N ARG A 207 -1.20 -7.09 -8.96
CA ARG A 207 -0.32 -6.73 -10.08
C ARG A 207 -0.10 -5.22 -10.11
N VAL A 208 1.09 -4.84 -10.56
CA VAL A 208 1.44 -3.44 -10.86
C VAL A 208 1.89 -3.37 -12.31
N THR A 209 1.39 -2.39 -13.05
CA THR A 209 1.92 -1.99 -14.35
C THR A 209 2.55 -0.61 -14.18
N THR A 210 3.87 -0.54 -14.21
CA THR A 210 4.62 0.71 -14.02
C THR A 210 4.60 1.55 -15.30
N ALA A 211 4.56 2.87 -15.12
CA ALA A 211 4.59 3.87 -16.19
C ALA A 211 6.00 4.49 -16.38
N GLU A 212 7.01 4.03 -15.64
CA GLU A 212 8.39 4.51 -15.73
C GLU A 212 9.35 3.40 -16.17
N PHE A 213 10.48 3.79 -16.75
CA PHE A 213 11.55 2.85 -17.09
C PHE A 213 12.26 2.35 -15.83
N PRO A 214 12.69 1.07 -15.80
CA PRO A 214 13.54 0.58 -14.73
C PRO A 214 14.92 1.25 -14.81
N LEU A 215 15.66 1.22 -13.70
CA LEU A 215 17.07 1.61 -13.65
C LEU A 215 17.92 0.70 -14.55
N ASP A 216 19.10 1.18 -14.96
CA ASP A 216 19.95 0.54 -15.97
C ASP A 216 20.32 -0.92 -15.61
N TYR A 217 20.62 -1.19 -14.34
CA TYR A 217 20.93 -2.53 -13.85
C TYR A 217 19.70 -3.46 -13.74
N CYS A 218 18.52 -2.99 -14.16
CA CYS A 218 17.24 -3.70 -14.13
C CYS A 218 16.53 -3.71 -15.50
N LEU A 219 17.20 -3.37 -16.60
CA LEU A 219 16.57 -3.25 -17.93
C LEU A 219 15.87 -4.53 -18.43
N GLN A 220 16.31 -5.70 -17.97
CA GLN A 220 15.66 -6.97 -18.27
C GLN A 220 14.26 -7.14 -17.66
N ARG A 221 13.86 -6.25 -16.76
CA ARG A 221 12.57 -6.32 -16.07
C ARG A 221 11.47 -5.64 -16.90
N GLY A 222 10.43 -6.42 -17.23
CA GLY A 222 9.23 -5.90 -17.87
C GLY A 222 8.45 -4.97 -16.93
N SER A 223 7.64 -4.08 -17.51
CA SER A 223 6.83 -3.10 -16.77
C SER A 223 5.69 -3.71 -15.95
N ILE A 224 5.54 -5.03 -15.93
CA ILE A 224 4.46 -5.75 -15.26
C ILE A 224 5.04 -6.58 -14.12
N ILE A 225 4.63 -6.24 -12.91
CA ILE A 225 5.06 -6.90 -11.68
C ILE A 225 3.90 -7.67 -11.10
N THR A 226 4.08 -8.98 -10.88
CA THR A 226 3.03 -9.86 -10.36
C THR A 226 3.26 -10.16 -8.88
N TYR A 227 2.48 -9.51 -8.02
CA TYR A 227 2.54 -9.68 -6.57
C TYR A 227 2.04 -11.07 -6.13
N ARG A 228 0.99 -11.57 -6.76
CA ARG A 228 0.47 -12.91 -6.51
C ARG A 228 0.28 -13.57 -7.84
N ARG A 229 0.86 -14.77 -8.04
CA ARG A 229 0.45 -15.63 -9.14
C ARG A 229 -1.03 -15.93 -8.93
N SER A 230 -1.90 -15.24 -9.63
CA SER A 230 -3.31 -15.59 -9.70
C SER A 230 -3.41 -16.94 -10.40
N ASN A 231 -4.25 -17.84 -9.91
CA ASN A 231 -4.70 -18.96 -10.73
C ASN A 231 -5.29 -18.36 -12.02
N GLN A 232 -4.76 -18.75 -13.18
CA GLN A 232 -4.88 -18.05 -14.46
C GLN A 232 -6.32 -17.73 -14.90
N ALA A 233 -7.33 -18.43 -14.36
CA ALA A 233 -8.75 -18.18 -14.63
C ALA A 233 -9.23 -16.76 -14.30
N THR A 234 -8.59 -16.03 -13.38
CA THR A 234 -9.08 -14.70 -12.92
C THR A 234 -8.47 -13.51 -13.68
N VAL A 235 -7.50 -13.71 -14.58
CA VAL A 235 -6.81 -12.62 -15.31
C VAL A 235 -7.56 -12.23 -16.57
N GLN A 236 -8.24 -13.17 -17.23
CA GLN A 236 -8.98 -12.89 -18.47
C GLN A 236 -10.13 -11.89 -18.27
N LEU A 237 -10.81 -11.93 -17.12
CA LEU A 237 -11.92 -11.01 -16.76
C LEU A 237 -11.48 -9.56 -16.51
N ALA A 238 -10.24 -9.33 -16.07
CA ALA A 238 -9.71 -7.97 -15.87
C ALA A 238 -9.21 -7.37 -17.19
N LYS A 239 -8.65 -8.21 -18.07
CA LYS A 239 -8.14 -7.80 -19.38
C LYS A 239 -9.27 -7.36 -20.33
N SER A 240 -10.41 -8.06 -20.32
CA SER A 240 -11.59 -7.67 -21.11
C SER A 240 -12.16 -6.31 -20.67
N ARG A 241 -12.25 -6.06 -19.36
CA ARG A 241 -12.74 -4.77 -18.83
C ARG A 241 -11.79 -3.58 -19.07
N ALA A 242 -10.49 -3.79 -19.02
CA ALA A 242 -9.51 -2.74 -19.32
C ALA A 242 -9.56 -2.32 -20.81
N LEU A 243 -9.79 -3.29 -21.71
CA LEU A 243 -9.94 -3.01 -23.14
C LEU A 243 -11.25 -2.24 -23.43
N GLU A 244 -12.34 -2.54 -22.72
CA GLU A 244 -13.61 -1.80 -22.85
C GLU A 244 -13.51 -0.33 -22.39
N LEU A 245 -12.74 -0.05 -21.33
CA LEU A 245 -12.54 1.33 -20.84
C LEU A 245 -11.68 2.19 -21.79
N VAL A 246 -10.69 1.59 -22.46
CA VAL A 246 -9.89 2.30 -23.48
C VAL A 246 -10.70 2.57 -24.74
N SER A 247 -11.64 1.68 -25.08
CA SER A 247 -12.48 1.81 -26.28
C SER A 247 -13.58 2.87 -26.15
N THR A 248 -13.99 3.20 -24.92
CA THR A 248 -15.09 4.14 -24.62
C THR A 248 -14.64 5.59 -24.43
N HIS A 249 -13.33 5.85 -24.32
CA HIS A 249 -12.76 7.20 -24.16
C HIS A 249 -11.96 7.67 -25.39
N GLY A 250 -12.02 6.92 -26.50
CA GLY A 250 -11.32 7.21 -27.76
C GLY A 250 -12.23 7.54 -28.93
N ALA A 251 -13.48 7.95 -28.69
CA ALA A 251 -14.45 8.40 -29.70
C ALA A 251 -14.89 9.85 -29.42
#